data_AF-A0A975KLV1-F1
#
_entry.id   AF-A0A975KLV1-F1
#
_cell.length_a   1.000
_cell.length_b   1.000
_cell.length_c   1.000
_cell.angle_alpha   90.00
_cell.angle_beta   90.00
_cell.angle_gamma   90.00
#
_symmetry.space_group_name_H-M   'P 1'
#
loop_
_entity.id
_entity.type
_entity.pdbx_description
1 polymer ?
#
loop_
_entity_poly.entity_id
_entity_poly.type
_entity_poly.pdbx_seq_one_letter_code
_entity_poly.pdbx_strand_id
1 'polypeptide(L)'
;MDVKSMKGLMRKEWILLKWGILALVFVNIAVVLVVPPLINRAFDLPMNTFENSLIISGTWFAFTISAGVVILFTSLEKEMKQPEIWMHSPAPMWQLVGIKAVFAVAVTGLILILNGVLLSISFMISDAYGTIPRFDGVLSMVSVMISIFLKSIYIMGFGFMFWSFYQIGRSRSKGLSVIFTTLLFFAGIFTGSVIAGLFRSIEFLMNIKGFGSVKLTELAFYNEQNSYFFTGIVPDGIVFSVGGLILYGAVTLIFFAVGAKVFEKKVRL
;
A
#
# COMPACT_ATOMS: atom_id res chain seq x y z
N MET A 1 -20.40 13.40 11.12
CA MET A 1 -20.04 12.36 12.12
C MET A 1 -19.42 13.08 13.31
N ASP A 2 -19.90 12.86 14.53
CA ASP A 2 -19.34 13.52 15.72
C ASP A 2 -17.87 13.07 15.91
N VAL A 3 -16.96 14.01 16.16
CA VAL A 3 -15.52 13.77 16.34
C VAL A 3 -15.26 12.74 17.44
N LYS A 4 -16.12 12.72 18.47
CA LYS A 4 -16.07 11.73 19.56
C LYS A 4 -16.29 10.31 19.07
N SER A 5 -17.22 10.11 18.12
CA SER A 5 -17.52 8.80 17.54
C SER A 5 -16.35 8.28 16.69
N MET A 6 -15.73 9.15 15.89
CA MET A 6 -14.58 8.77 15.06
C MET A 6 -13.36 8.35 15.92
N LYS A 7 -13.07 9.11 16.98
CA LYS A 7 -11.99 8.77 17.93
C LYS A 7 -12.24 7.43 18.64
N GLY A 8 -13.50 7.15 19.01
CA GLY A 8 -13.88 5.87 19.61
C GLY A 8 -13.62 4.68 18.68
N LEU A 9 -14.00 4.81 17.41
CA LEU A 9 -13.82 3.77 16.40
C LEU A 9 -12.33 3.53 16.07
N MET A 10 -11.51 4.59 15.94
CA MET A 10 -10.07 4.42 15.77
C MET A 10 -9.40 3.74 16.97
N ARG A 11 -9.83 4.06 18.19
CA ARG A 11 -9.31 3.39 19.40
C ARG A 11 -9.66 1.91 19.43
N LYS A 12 -10.87 1.55 18.98
CA LYS A 12 -11.29 0.15 18.84
C LYS A 12 -10.37 -0.61 17.88
N GLU A 13 -10.09 -0.05 16.70
CA GLU A 13 -9.16 -0.66 15.72
C GLU A 13 -7.76 -0.85 16.29
N TRP A 14 -7.25 0.16 17.00
CA TRP A 14 -5.95 0.07 17.67
C TRP A 14 -5.90 -1.10 18.66
N ILE A 15 -6.90 -1.25 19.53
CA ILE A 15 -6.94 -2.33 20.52
C ILE A 15 -6.97 -3.70 19.83
N LEU A 16 -7.69 -3.82 18.72
CA LEU A 16 -7.87 -5.05 17.96
C LEU A 16 -6.60 -5.47 17.19
N LEU A 17 -5.78 -4.52 16.76
CA LEU A 17 -4.60 -4.75 15.92
C LEU A 17 -3.25 -4.49 16.59
N LYS A 18 -3.18 -3.91 17.79
CA LYS A 18 -1.93 -3.49 18.46
C LYS A 18 -0.84 -4.56 18.47
N TRP A 19 -1.19 -5.82 18.72
CA TRP A 19 -0.22 -6.91 18.77
C TRP A 19 0.32 -7.29 17.39
N GLY A 20 -0.52 -7.24 16.36
CA GLY A 20 -0.08 -7.46 14.98
C GLY A 20 0.82 -6.32 14.49
N ILE A 21 0.48 -5.08 14.83
CA ILE A 21 1.29 -3.90 14.52
C ILE A 21 2.64 -3.99 15.25
N LEU A 22 2.65 -4.36 16.53
CA LEU A 22 3.87 -4.52 17.31
C LEU A 22 4.76 -5.63 16.74
N ALA A 23 4.18 -6.77 16.35
CA ALA A 23 4.92 -7.83 15.66
C ALA A 23 5.53 -7.34 14.34
N LEU A 24 4.76 -6.59 13.52
CA LEU A 24 5.29 -5.97 12.31
C LEU A 24 6.47 -5.03 12.61
N VAL A 25 6.39 -4.20 13.65
CA VAL A 25 7.50 -3.32 14.05
C VAL A 25 8.78 -4.12 14.34
N PHE A 26 8.69 -5.20 15.11
CA PHE A 26 9.84 -6.06 15.38
C PHE A 26 10.41 -6.71 14.12
N VAL A 27 9.54 -7.18 13.21
CA VAL A 27 9.97 -7.73 11.92
C VAL A 27 10.68 -6.67 11.07
N ASN A 28 10.18 -5.43 11.02
CA ASN A 28 10.84 -4.35 10.30
C ASN A 28 12.25 -4.06 10.86
N ILE A 29 12.38 -4.01 12.19
CA ILE A 29 13.69 -3.83 12.85
C ILE A 29 14.63 -4.98 12.47
N ALA A 30 14.17 -6.23 12.55
CA ALA A 30 14.98 -7.39 12.22
C ALA A 30 15.42 -7.37 10.74
N VAL A 31 14.50 -7.14 9.81
CA VAL A 31 14.79 -7.18 8.37
C VAL A 31 15.73 -6.06 7.95
N VAL A 32 15.55 -4.85 8.47
CA VAL A 32 16.34 -3.68 8.01
C VAL A 32 17.71 -3.59 8.70
N LEU A 33 17.79 -3.91 10.00
CA LEU A 33 19.03 -3.75 10.77
C LEU A 33 19.81 -5.05 10.98
N VAL A 34 19.13 -6.18 11.13
CA VAL A 34 19.77 -7.43 11.58
C VAL A 34 20.09 -8.36 10.41
N VAL A 35 19.20 -8.48 9.43
CA VAL A 35 19.38 -9.40 8.30
C VAL A 35 20.59 -9.04 7.41
N PRO A 36 20.81 -7.77 7.00
CA PRO A 36 21.95 -7.44 6.13
C PRO A 36 23.32 -7.82 6.72
N PRO A 37 23.67 -7.49 7.97
CA PRO A 37 24.95 -7.90 8.54
C PRO A 37 25.03 -9.41 8.80
N LEU A 38 23.91 -10.08 9.10
CA LEU A 38 23.90 -11.55 9.24
C LEU A 38 24.21 -12.26 7.92
N ILE A 39 23.61 -11.82 6.81
CA ILE A 39 23.87 -12.38 5.48
C ILE A 39 25.33 -12.16 5.10
N ASN A 40 25.87 -10.96 5.35
CA ASN A 40 27.26 -10.68 5.02
C ASN A 40 28.22 -11.60 5.78
N ARG A 41 27.99 -11.80 7.08
CA ARG A 41 28.80 -12.72 7.91
C ARG A 41 28.63 -14.19 7.56
N ALA A 42 27.44 -14.62 7.17
CA ALA A 42 27.13 -16.03 6.93
C ALA A 42 27.65 -16.55 5.58
N PHE A 43 27.68 -15.69 4.57
CA PHE A 43 27.99 -16.08 3.18
C PHE A 43 29.30 -15.51 2.65
N ASP A 44 30.04 -14.75 3.46
CA ASP A 44 31.30 -14.08 3.11
C ASP A 44 31.22 -13.40 1.73
N LEU A 45 30.12 -12.68 1.52
CA LEU A 45 29.81 -12.13 0.21
C LEU A 45 30.81 -11.01 -0.11
N PRO A 46 31.31 -10.93 -1.36
CA PRO A 46 32.20 -9.84 -1.79
C PRO A 46 31.49 -8.49 -1.83
N MET A 47 30.16 -8.46 -1.72
CA MET A 47 29.36 -7.23 -1.68
C MET A 47 29.51 -6.53 -0.34
N ASN A 48 29.76 -5.22 -0.38
CA ASN A 48 29.87 -4.41 0.81
C ASN A 48 28.54 -4.42 1.59
N THR A 49 28.59 -4.36 2.93
CA THR A 49 27.39 -4.41 3.81
C THR A 49 26.32 -3.39 3.39
N PHE A 50 26.75 -2.27 2.82
CA PHE A 50 25.90 -1.24 2.25
C PHE A 50 25.01 -1.71 1.09
N GLU A 51 25.57 -2.40 0.09
CA GLU A 51 24.82 -2.86 -1.09
C GLU A 51 23.75 -3.88 -0.70
N ASN A 52 24.12 -4.83 0.17
CA ASN A 52 23.18 -5.81 0.72
C ASN A 52 22.05 -5.11 1.50
N SER A 53 22.38 -4.10 2.31
CA SER A 53 21.40 -3.34 3.07
C SER A 53 20.42 -2.59 2.16
N LEU A 54 20.91 -2.03 1.05
CA LEU A 54 20.10 -1.30 0.08
C LEU A 54 19.16 -2.22 -0.69
N ILE A 55 19.63 -3.40 -1.13
CA ILE A 55 18.80 -4.38 -1.84
C ILE A 55 17.72 -4.95 -0.93
N ILE A 56 18.10 -5.41 0.28
CA ILE A 56 17.17 -6.01 1.24
C ILE A 56 16.13 -5.00 1.69
N SER A 57 16.58 -3.79 2.08
CA SER A 57 15.67 -2.73 2.49
C SER A 57 14.80 -2.29 1.33
N GLY A 58 15.34 -2.04 0.14
CA GLY A 58 14.55 -1.67 -1.04
C GLY A 58 13.45 -2.69 -1.36
N THR A 59 13.77 -3.98 -1.28
CA THR A 59 12.79 -5.07 -1.44
C THR A 59 11.74 -5.05 -0.34
N TRP A 60 12.15 -4.83 0.92
CA TRP A 60 11.25 -4.74 2.06
C TRP A 60 10.31 -3.52 2.00
N PHE A 61 10.81 -2.40 1.53
CA PHE A 61 10.03 -1.21 1.21
C PHE A 61 8.96 -1.51 0.15
N ALA A 62 9.30 -2.27 -0.90
CA ALA A 62 8.33 -2.71 -1.89
C ALA A 62 7.25 -3.62 -1.28
N PHE A 63 7.59 -4.51 -0.36
CA PHE A 63 6.59 -5.31 0.37
C PHE A 63 5.62 -4.47 1.20
N THR A 64 6.07 -3.31 1.69
CA THR A 64 5.23 -2.40 2.49
C THR A 64 4.05 -1.84 1.68
N ILE A 65 4.10 -1.88 0.34
CA ILE A 65 2.95 -1.57 -0.53
C ILE A 65 1.73 -2.42 -0.16
N SER A 66 1.93 -3.69 0.19
CA SER A 66 0.86 -4.61 0.55
C SER A 66 0.37 -4.47 2.01
N ALA A 67 1.10 -3.75 2.87
CA ALA A 67 0.80 -3.67 4.30
C ALA A 67 -0.61 -3.09 4.56
N GLY A 68 -1.00 -2.03 3.85
CA GLY A 68 -2.32 -1.42 3.99
C GLY A 68 -3.46 -2.39 3.68
N VAL A 69 -3.31 -3.21 2.64
CA VAL A 69 -4.29 -4.26 2.28
C VAL A 69 -4.39 -5.29 3.39
N VAL A 70 -3.25 -5.80 3.88
CA VAL A 70 -3.20 -6.84 4.91
C VAL A 70 -3.84 -6.33 6.21
N ILE A 71 -3.52 -5.12 6.63
CA ILE A 71 -4.09 -4.50 7.84
C ILE A 71 -5.61 -4.33 7.69
N LEU A 72 -6.06 -3.81 6.56
CA LEU A 72 -7.49 -3.64 6.27
C LEU A 72 -8.23 -4.98 6.30
N PHE A 73 -7.71 -6.01 5.61
CA PHE A 73 -8.35 -7.32 5.54
C PHE A 73 -8.35 -8.03 6.89
N THR A 74 -7.27 -7.92 7.66
CA THR A 74 -7.20 -8.51 9.00
C THR A 74 -8.22 -7.86 9.94
N SER A 75 -8.42 -6.53 9.85
CA SER A 75 -9.46 -5.84 10.60
C SER A 75 -10.87 -6.30 10.19
N LEU A 76 -11.13 -6.35 8.88
CA LEU A 76 -12.43 -6.76 8.35
C LEU A 76 -12.77 -8.22 8.67
N GLU A 77 -11.80 -9.13 8.53
CA GLU A 77 -12.00 -10.56 8.78
C GLU A 77 -12.29 -10.85 10.26
N LYS A 78 -11.60 -10.17 11.18
CA LYS A 78 -11.86 -10.32 12.62
C LYS A 78 -13.31 -9.97 12.98
N GLU A 79 -13.85 -8.90 12.41
CA GLU A 79 -15.24 -8.50 12.67
C GLU A 79 -16.26 -9.28 11.83
N MET A 80 -15.88 -9.80 10.67
CA MET A 80 -16.78 -10.64 9.87
C MET A 80 -17.19 -11.95 10.55
N LYS A 81 -16.41 -12.41 11.55
CA LYS A 81 -16.77 -13.55 12.39
C LYS A 81 -17.96 -13.27 13.32
N GLN A 82 -18.33 -11.99 13.50
CA GLN A 82 -19.42 -11.54 14.37
C GLN A 82 -20.38 -10.64 13.56
N PRO A 83 -21.25 -11.23 12.71
CA PRO A 83 -22.11 -10.46 11.80
C PRO A 83 -23.11 -9.55 12.54
N GLU A 84 -23.49 -9.88 13.77
CA GLU A 84 -24.35 -9.08 14.64
C GLU A 84 -23.82 -7.65 14.82
N ILE A 85 -22.50 -7.47 14.92
CA ILE A 85 -21.87 -6.14 15.07
C ILE A 85 -22.18 -5.24 13.87
N TRP A 86 -22.30 -5.82 12.69
CA TRP A 86 -22.55 -5.08 11.46
C TRP A 86 -24.03 -4.73 11.29
N MET A 87 -24.94 -5.60 11.75
CA MET A 87 -26.39 -5.40 11.65
C MET A 87 -26.94 -4.46 12.74
N HIS A 88 -26.33 -4.43 13.91
CA HIS A 88 -26.76 -3.59 15.05
C HIS A 88 -26.00 -2.27 15.15
N SER A 89 -25.07 -1.99 14.23
CA SER A 89 -24.38 -0.69 14.19
C SER A 89 -25.33 0.39 13.65
N PRO A 90 -25.52 1.51 14.38
CA PRO A 90 -26.30 2.65 13.89
C PRO A 90 -25.58 3.43 12.78
N ALA A 91 -24.27 3.18 12.58
CA ALA A 91 -23.48 3.81 11.52
C ALA A 91 -23.62 3.06 10.19
N PRO A 92 -23.71 3.76 9.05
CA PRO A 92 -23.80 3.12 7.75
C PRO A 92 -22.49 2.39 7.39
N MET A 93 -22.62 1.31 6.62
CA MET A 93 -21.53 0.38 6.29
C MET A 93 -20.27 1.07 5.73
N TRP A 94 -20.47 2.05 4.84
CA TRP A 94 -19.37 2.80 4.22
C TRP A 94 -18.54 3.60 5.24
N GLN A 95 -19.14 4.06 6.35
CA GLN A 95 -18.41 4.75 7.41
C GLN A 95 -17.56 3.78 8.23
N LEU A 96 -18.09 2.60 8.55
CA LEU A 96 -17.36 1.55 9.27
C LEU A 96 -16.14 1.08 8.49
N VAL A 97 -16.33 0.76 7.20
CA VAL A 97 -15.24 0.38 6.30
C VAL A 97 -14.27 1.55 6.11
N GLY A 98 -14.78 2.77 5.94
CA GLY A 98 -13.97 3.97 5.76
C GLY A 98 -13.00 4.20 6.91
N ILE A 99 -13.42 4.02 8.16
CA ILE A 99 -12.55 4.19 9.33
C ILE A 99 -11.46 3.13 9.38
N LYS A 100 -11.77 1.88 9.01
CA LYS A 100 -10.76 0.82 8.90
C LYS A 100 -9.74 1.12 7.82
N ALA A 101 -10.18 1.63 6.67
CA ALA A 101 -9.28 2.09 5.61
C ALA A 101 -8.41 3.25 6.08
N VAL A 102 -8.97 4.28 6.72
CA VAL A 102 -8.19 5.40 7.28
C VAL A 102 -7.17 4.92 8.32
N PHE A 103 -7.58 4.00 9.19
CA PHE A 103 -6.67 3.39 10.17
C PHE A 103 -5.53 2.62 9.48
N ALA A 104 -5.84 1.79 8.47
CA ALA A 104 -4.84 1.05 7.72
C ALA A 104 -3.86 1.97 6.99
N VAL A 105 -4.34 3.06 6.39
CA VAL A 105 -3.50 4.10 5.76
C VAL A 105 -2.57 4.74 6.78
N ALA A 106 -3.10 5.15 7.94
CA ALA A 106 -2.32 5.78 8.99
C ALA A 106 -1.21 4.85 9.51
N VAL A 107 -1.53 3.59 9.79
CA VAL A 107 -0.54 2.59 10.25
C VAL A 107 0.51 2.31 9.17
N THR A 108 0.10 2.18 7.91
CA THR A 108 1.05 1.97 6.79
C THR A 108 2.01 3.15 6.65
N GLY A 109 1.51 4.39 6.78
CA GLY A 109 2.34 5.58 6.78
C GLY A 109 3.37 5.59 7.91
N LEU A 110 2.94 5.22 9.13
CA LEU A 110 3.85 5.11 10.28
C LEU A 110 4.91 4.01 10.08
N ILE A 111 4.55 2.86 9.51
CA ILE A 111 5.49 1.78 9.19
C ILE A 111 6.51 2.24 8.14
N LEU A 112 6.07 2.98 7.11
CA LEU A 112 7.00 3.53 6.10
C LEU A 112 7.97 4.53 6.72
N ILE A 113 7.49 5.42 7.60
CA ILE A 113 8.34 6.36 8.34
C ILE A 113 9.36 5.60 9.18
N LEU A 114 8.92 4.59 9.92
CA LEU A 114 9.81 3.73 10.70
C LEU A 114 10.88 3.09 9.81
N ASN A 115 10.51 2.53 8.66
CA ASN A 115 11.47 1.94 7.72
C ASN A 115 12.47 2.96 7.18
N GLY A 116 12.05 4.20 6.90
CA GLY A 116 12.95 5.29 6.51
C GLY A 116 13.97 5.62 7.59
N VAL A 117 13.52 5.68 8.85
CA VAL A 117 14.39 5.91 10.01
C VAL A 117 15.37 4.75 10.20
N LEU A 118 14.91 3.50 10.15
CA LEU A 118 15.76 2.32 10.28
C LEU A 118 16.80 2.23 9.17
N LEU A 119 16.43 2.54 7.93
CA LEU A 119 17.36 2.57 6.80
C LEU A 119 18.43 3.66 6.99
N SER A 120 18.02 4.84 7.47
CA SER A 120 18.94 5.94 7.77
C SER A 120 19.95 5.54 8.85
N ILE A 121 19.49 4.85 9.91
CA ILE A 121 20.36 4.32 10.97
C ILE A 121 21.33 3.27 10.39
N SER A 122 20.84 2.36 9.55
CA SER A 122 21.68 1.34 8.89
C SER A 122 22.81 1.97 8.08
N PHE A 123 22.52 3.03 7.31
CA PHE A 123 23.54 3.76 6.55
C PHE A 123 24.54 4.49 7.43
N MET A 124 24.13 5.03 8.59
CA MET A 124 25.06 5.66 9.53
C MET A 124 26.06 4.68 10.14
N ILE A 125 25.69 3.40 10.26
CA ILE A 125 26.52 2.35 10.87
C ILE A 125 27.39 1.64 9.81
N SER A 126 27.00 1.71 8.53
CA SER A 126 27.75 1.09 7.43
C SER A 126 29.00 1.87 7.03
N ASP A 127 29.98 1.18 6.43
CA ASP A 127 31.21 1.79 5.89
C ASP A 127 30.97 2.79 4.75
N ALA A 128 29.73 2.89 4.26
CA ALA A 128 29.28 3.86 3.27
C ALA A 128 28.92 5.23 3.87
N TYR A 129 29.23 5.49 5.15
CA TYR A 129 29.01 6.80 5.75
C TYR A 129 29.75 7.90 4.97
N GLY A 130 28.99 8.72 4.23
CA GLY A 130 29.51 9.84 3.44
C GLY A 130 29.65 9.61 1.92
N THR A 131 29.27 8.42 1.40
CA THR A 131 29.31 8.17 -0.06
C THR A 131 28.20 8.89 -0.83
N ILE A 132 27.04 9.13 -0.21
CA ILE A 132 25.92 9.86 -0.81
C ILE A 132 25.81 11.24 -0.14
N PRO A 133 25.70 12.34 -0.92
CA PRO A 133 25.38 13.65 -0.36
C PRO A 133 24.09 13.58 0.46
N ARG A 134 24.15 14.00 1.73
CA ARG A 134 23.05 13.81 2.70
C ARG A 134 21.71 14.37 2.21
N PHE A 135 21.74 15.51 1.53
CA PHE A 135 20.55 16.18 1.05
C PHE A 135 19.87 15.39 -0.08
N ASP A 136 20.65 14.94 -1.06
CA ASP A 136 20.14 14.18 -2.20
C ASP A 136 19.62 12.80 -1.77
N GLY A 137 20.33 12.12 -0.86
CA GLY A 137 19.90 10.84 -0.31
C GLY A 137 18.57 10.92 0.45
N VAL A 138 18.38 11.98 1.25
CA VAL A 138 17.13 12.20 2.00
C VAL A 138 15.97 12.52 1.04
N LEU A 139 16.19 13.38 0.04
CA LEU A 139 15.18 13.71 -0.97
C LEU A 139 14.74 12.47 -1.76
N SER A 140 15.69 11.63 -2.19
CA SER A 140 15.39 10.37 -2.87
C SER A 140 14.60 9.42 -1.96
N MET A 141 14.98 9.28 -0.69
CA MET A 141 14.26 8.43 0.26
C MET A 141 12.82 8.90 0.49
N VAL A 142 12.63 10.21 0.73
CA VAL A 142 11.30 10.80 0.92
C VAL A 142 10.44 10.60 -0.32
N SER A 143 10.99 10.80 -1.51
CA SER A 143 10.28 10.54 -2.76
C SER A 143 9.80 9.09 -2.84
N VAL A 144 10.70 8.12 -2.63
CA VAL A 144 10.37 6.69 -2.69
C VAL A 144 9.29 6.34 -1.66
N MET A 145 9.37 6.89 -0.45
CA MET A 145 8.36 6.71 0.60
C MET A 145 6.99 7.23 0.17
N ILE A 146 6.91 8.43 -0.41
CA ILE A 146 5.65 9.00 -0.90
C ILE A 146 5.09 8.15 -2.03
N SER A 147 5.93 7.73 -2.99
CA SER A 147 5.50 6.86 -4.09
C SER A 147 4.92 5.54 -3.60
N ILE A 148 5.59 4.88 -2.65
CA ILE A 148 5.15 3.62 -2.04
C ILE A 148 3.85 3.83 -1.26
N PHE A 149 3.74 4.92 -0.50
CA PHE A 149 2.55 5.23 0.28
C PHE A 149 1.32 5.41 -0.60
N LEU A 150 1.42 6.22 -1.66
CA LEU A 150 0.32 6.44 -2.60
C LEU A 150 -0.07 5.16 -3.34
N LYS A 151 0.93 4.35 -3.76
CA LYS A 151 0.69 3.03 -4.37
C LYS A 151 -0.03 2.09 -3.41
N SER A 152 0.32 2.11 -2.12
CA SER A 152 -0.35 1.30 -1.11
C SER A 152 -1.81 1.69 -0.95
N ILE A 153 -2.15 2.98 -0.98
CA ILE A 153 -3.53 3.47 -0.95
C ILE A 153 -4.33 2.96 -2.16
N TYR A 154 -3.77 3.06 -3.36
CA TYR A 154 -4.39 2.57 -4.59
C TYR A 154 -4.65 1.05 -4.53
N ILE A 155 -3.62 0.28 -4.17
CA ILE A 155 -3.69 -1.19 -4.07
C ILE A 155 -4.65 -1.62 -2.96
N MET A 156 -4.75 -0.86 -1.86
CA MET A 156 -5.74 -1.08 -0.82
C MET A 156 -7.18 -0.94 -1.33
N GLY A 157 -7.48 0.10 -2.12
CA GLY A 157 -8.81 0.26 -2.72
C GLY A 157 -9.13 -0.85 -3.73
N PHE A 158 -8.18 -1.16 -4.61
CA PHE A 158 -8.30 -2.25 -5.58
C PHE A 158 -8.50 -3.61 -4.89
N GLY A 159 -7.66 -3.92 -3.90
CA GLY A 159 -7.75 -5.14 -3.10
C GLY A 159 -9.09 -5.25 -2.39
N PHE A 160 -9.55 -4.17 -1.74
CA PHE A 160 -10.85 -4.15 -1.06
C PHE A 160 -12.01 -4.48 -2.00
N MET A 161 -12.01 -3.95 -3.22
CA MET A 161 -13.02 -4.28 -4.23
C MET A 161 -13.07 -5.79 -4.53
N PHE A 162 -11.92 -6.42 -4.79
CA PHE A 162 -11.85 -7.86 -5.08
C PHE A 162 -12.19 -8.72 -3.86
N TRP A 163 -11.75 -8.31 -2.68
CA TRP A 163 -12.08 -8.98 -1.44
C TRP A 163 -13.59 -8.95 -1.18
N SER A 164 -14.27 -7.82 -1.46
CA SER A 164 -15.73 -7.74 -1.38
C SER A 164 -16.44 -8.71 -2.34
N PHE A 165 -15.95 -8.84 -3.58
CA PHE A 165 -16.47 -9.85 -4.52
C PHE A 165 -16.26 -11.27 -4.01
N TYR A 166 -15.09 -11.55 -3.44
CA TYR A 166 -14.79 -12.84 -2.83
C TYR A 166 -15.73 -13.18 -1.68
N GLN A 167 -16.05 -12.22 -0.81
CA GLN A 167 -16.95 -12.48 0.30
C GLN A 167 -18.39 -12.81 -0.14
N ILE A 168 -18.89 -12.17 -1.20
CA ILE A 168 -20.19 -12.57 -1.79
C ILE A 168 -20.13 -13.98 -2.37
N GLY A 169 -19.10 -14.25 -3.17
CA GLY A 169 -18.95 -15.54 -3.84
C GLY A 169 -18.87 -16.68 -2.82
N ARG A 170 -18.12 -16.49 -1.73
CA ARG A 170 -17.93 -17.48 -0.67
C ARG A 170 -19.22 -17.79 0.08
N SER A 171 -20.09 -16.79 0.29
CA SER A 171 -21.40 -16.99 0.92
C SER A 171 -22.28 -17.93 0.07
N ARG A 172 -22.21 -17.85 -1.26
CA ARG A 172 -23.01 -18.67 -2.18
C ARG A 172 -22.38 -20.02 -2.51
N SER A 173 -21.06 -20.09 -2.68
CA SER A 173 -20.34 -21.31 -3.08
C SER A 173 -18.92 -21.32 -2.49
N LYS A 174 -18.64 -22.27 -1.60
CA LYS A 174 -17.37 -22.28 -0.84
C LYS A 174 -16.12 -22.49 -1.71
N GLY A 175 -16.20 -23.31 -2.75
CA GLY A 175 -15.05 -23.65 -3.62
C GLY A 175 -14.96 -22.81 -4.91
N LEU A 176 -16.07 -22.66 -5.63
CA LEU A 176 -16.10 -21.93 -6.91
C LEU A 176 -15.79 -20.44 -6.77
N SER A 177 -16.04 -19.86 -5.59
CA SER A 177 -15.73 -18.46 -5.30
C SER A 177 -14.26 -18.14 -5.49
N VAL A 178 -13.35 -19.02 -5.08
CA VAL A 178 -11.90 -18.78 -5.20
C VAL A 178 -11.54 -18.64 -6.68
N ILE A 179 -11.92 -19.64 -7.48
CA ILE A 179 -11.67 -19.68 -8.93
C ILE A 179 -12.24 -18.45 -9.62
N PHE A 180 -13.50 -18.10 -9.33
CA PHE A 180 -14.16 -16.95 -9.93
C PHE A 180 -13.47 -15.63 -9.56
N THR A 181 -13.06 -15.46 -8.30
CA THR A 181 -12.35 -14.24 -7.87
C THR A 181 -10.95 -14.13 -8.42
N THR A 182 -10.24 -15.25 -8.57
CA THR A 182 -8.94 -15.29 -9.23
C THR A 182 -9.07 -14.93 -10.71
N LEU A 183 -10.07 -15.48 -11.42
CA LEU A 183 -10.35 -15.11 -12.81
C LEU A 183 -10.71 -13.63 -12.95
N LEU A 184 -11.56 -13.11 -12.08
CA LEU A 184 -11.89 -11.69 -12.06
C LEU A 184 -10.68 -10.81 -11.75
N PHE A 185 -9.78 -11.25 -10.87
CA PHE A 185 -8.56 -10.52 -10.53
C PHE A 185 -7.63 -10.42 -11.74
N PHE A 186 -7.38 -11.53 -12.44
CA PHE A 186 -6.59 -11.53 -13.68
C PHE A 186 -7.26 -10.72 -14.79
N ALA A 187 -8.58 -10.85 -14.95
CA ALA A 187 -9.33 -10.03 -15.89
C ALA A 187 -9.25 -8.54 -15.52
N GLY A 188 -9.26 -8.21 -14.23
CA GLY A 188 -9.09 -6.85 -13.71
C GLY A 188 -7.70 -6.28 -13.99
N ILE A 189 -6.64 -7.08 -13.81
CA ILE A 189 -5.27 -6.70 -14.18
C ILE A 189 -5.18 -6.47 -15.69
N PHE A 190 -5.69 -7.41 -16.48
CA PHE A 190 -5.67 -7.31 -17.94
C PHE A 190 -6.42 -6.07 -18.42
N THR A 191 -7.66 -5.87 -17.95
CA THR A 191 -8.47 -4.71 -18.27
C THR A 191 -7.80 -3.42 -17.80
N GLY A 192 -7.20 -3.43 -16.60
CA GLY A 192 -6.41 -2.30 -16.09
C GLY A 192 -5.22 -1.96 -16.98
N SER A 193 -4.53 -2.96 -17.52
CA SER A 193 -3.42 -2.76 -18.46
C SER A 193 -3.86 -2.18 -19.81
N VAL A 194 -5.00 -2.66 -20.33
CA VAL A 194 -5.61 -2.13 -21.56
C VAL A 194 -6.07 -0.69 -21.35
N ILE A 195 -6.77 -0.43 -20.25
CA ILE A 195 -7.21 0.90 -19.87
C ILE A 195 -6.00 1.84 -19.68
N ALA A 196 -4.93 1.39 -19.02
CA ALA A 196 -3.71 2.17 -18.88
C ALA A 196 -3.04 2.47 -20.23
N GLY A 197 -3.07 1.51 -21.17
CA GLY A 197 -2.65 1.71 -22.56
C GLY A 197 -3.49 2.77 -23.26
N LEU A 198 -4.82 2.70 -23.14
CA LEU A 198 -5.74 3.71 -23.69
C LEU A 198 -5.50 5.09 -23.06
N PHE A 199 -5.26 5.16 -21.75
CA PHE A 199 -4.90 6.41 -21.07
C PHE A 199 -3.59 7.03 -21.61
N ARG A 200 -2.64 6.21 -22.08
CA ARG A 200 -1.40 6.67 -22.73
C ARG A 200 -1.63 7.11 -24.18
N SER A 201 -2.67 6.61 -24.85
CA SER A 201 -2.98 6.96 -26.24
C SER A 201 -3.85 8.22 -26.38
N ILE A 202 -4.55 8.63 -25.31
CA ILE A 202 -5.44 9.79 -25.34
C ILE A 202 -4.69 11.03 -24.83
N GLU A 203 -4.34 11.93 -25.74
CA GLU A 203 -3.57 13.16 -25.48
C GLU A 203 -4.19 14.03 -24.37
N PHE A 204 -5.51 14.12 -24.32
CA PHE A 204 -6.24 14.83 -23.26
C PHE A 204 -5.92 14.29 -21.86
N LEU A 205 -5.87 12.96 -21.71
CA LEU A 205 -5.62 12.31 -20.42
C LEU A 205 -4.14 12.40 -20.04
N MET A 206 -3.24 12.40 -21.03
CA MET A 206 -1.83 12.73 -20.80
C MET A 206 -1.64 14.15 -20.29
N ASN A 207 -2.34 15.12 -20.89
CA ASN A 207 -2.27 16.52 -20.47
C ASN A 207 -2.80 16.73 -19.05
N ILE A 208 -3.89 16.06 -18.68
CA ILE A 208 -4.37 16.05 -17.29
C ILE A 208 -3.32 15.37 -16.39
N LYS A 209 -2.84 14.18 -16.76
CA LYS A 209 -1.88 13.41 -15.96
C LYS A 209 -0.53 14.11 -15.79
N GLY A 210 -0.12 14.97 -16.72
CA GLY A 210 1.14 15.72 -16.65
C GLY A 210 1.02 17.07 -15.94
N PHE A 211 -0.21 17.50 -15.60
CA PHE A 211 -0.45 18.83 -15.02
C PHE A 211 0.21 18.98 -13.65
N GLY A 212 0.99 20.04 -13.45
CA GLY A 212 1.64 20.34 -12.17
C GLY A 212 2.65 19.26 -11.76
N SER A 213 3.51 18.85 -12.69
CA SER A 213 4.57 17.87 -12.42
C SER A 213 5.67 18.48 -11.54
N VAL A 214 5.92 17.86 -10.39
CA VAL A 214 6.96 18.20 -9.42
C VAL A 214 7.98 17.06 -9.37
N LYS A 215 9.23 17.37 -9.71
CA LYS A 215 10.36 16.43 -9.65
C LYS A 215 11.09 16.63 -8.32
N LEU A 216 11.06 15.62 -7.44
CA LEU A 216 11.72 15.71 -6.12
C LEU A 216 13.20 15.29 -6.15
N THR A 217 13.63 14.47 -7.11
CA THR A 217 15.03 14.11 -7.34
C THR A 217 15.22 13.63 -8.78
N GLU A 218 16.47 13.60 -9.23
CA GLU A 218 16.88 13.18 -10.57
C GLU A 218 17.17 11.69 -10.68
N LEU A 219 17.30 10.99 -9.56
CA LEU A 219 17.66 9.58 -9.51
C LEU A 219 16.44 8.69 -9.78
N ALA A 220 16.32 8.13 -10.98
CA ALA A 220 15.25 7.19 -11.29
C ALA A 220 15.42 5.89 -10.47
N PHE A 221 14.59 5.70 -9.43
CA PHE A 221 14.60 4.47 -8.62
C PHE A 221 13.83 3.31 -9.29
N TYR A 222 12.99 3.61 -10.28
CA TYR A 222 12.18 2.63 -11.01
C TYR A 222 12.34 2.82 -12.52
N ASN A 223 12.75 1.77 -13.22
CA ASN A 223 12.70 1.73 -14.68
C ASN A 223 11.26 1.50 -15.14
N GLU A 224 10.64 2.55 -15.69
CA GLU A 224 9.22 2.57 -16.05
C GLU A 224 8.83 1.63 -17.19
N GLN A 225 9.80 1.17 -17.97
CA GLN A 225 9.51 0.47 -19.23
C GLN A 225 8.92 -0.93 -19.02
N ASN A 226 9.13 -1.57 -17.85
CA ASN A 226 8.86 -3.01 -17.68
C ASN A 226 7.95 -3.42 -16.50
N SER A 227 7.40 -2.51 -15.69
CA SER A 227 6.59 -2.94 -14.53
C SER A 227 5.14 -2.45 -14.52
N TYR A 228 4.26 -3.37 -14.94
CA TYR A 228 2.80 -3.22 -14.94
C TYR A 228 2.18 -2.96 -13.56
N PHE A 229 2.82 -3.37 -12.46
CA PHE A 229 2.36 -3.08 -11.10
C PHE A 229 2.80 -1.70 -10.60
N PHE A 230 3.80 -1.08 -11.25
CA PHE A 230 4.43 0.16 -10.79
C PHE A 230 4.16 1.37 -11.67
N THR A 231 3.58 1.20 -12.87
CA THR A 231 3.26 2.28 -13.80
C THR A 231 1.99 3.03 -13.39
N GLY A 232 2.10 4.35 -13.15
CA GLY A 232 0.89 5.17 -13.13
C GLY A 232 0.96 6.46 -12.35
N ILE A 233 1.14 6.36 -11.02
CA ILE A 233 1.06 7.51 -10.11
C ILE A 233 2.28 8.43 -10.25
N VAL A 234 3.39 7.88 -10.72
CA VAL A 234 4.68 8.54 -10.85
C VAL A 234 5.15 8.22 -12.28
N PRO A 235 5.11 9.18 -13.23
CA PRO A 235 5.40 8.94 -14.64
C PRO A 235 6.87 9.16 -15.05
N ASP A 236 7.79 9.35 -14.10
CA ASP A 236 9.25 9.23 -14.34
C ASP A 236 9.97 8.73 -13.07
N GLY A 237 9.45 7.69 -12.43
CA GLY A 237 10.03 7.08 -11.22
C GLY A 237 9.97 7.92 -9.94
N ILE A 238 9.96 9.27 -10.04
CA ILE A 238 9.94 10.26 -8.93
C ILE A 238 9.14 11.55 -9.27
N VAL A 239 8.64 11.72 -10.50
CA VAL A 239 7.80 12.89 -10.82
C VAL A 239 6.39 12.71 -10.25
N PHE A 240 5.97 13.59 -9.33
CA PHE A 240 4.60 13.64 -8.84
C PHE A 240 3.83 14.65 -9.67
N SER A 241 2.74 14.24 -10.32
CA SER A 241 1.80 15.19 -10.92
C SER A 241 0.56 15.33 -10.07
N VAL A 242 0.12 16.57 -9.87
CA VAL A 242 -1.17 16.89 -9.25
C VAL A 242 -2.32 16.20 -10.01
N GLY A 243 -2.29 16.22 -11.34
CA GLY A 243 -3.31 15.56 -12.14
C GLY A 243 -3.28 14.03 -12.03
N GLY A 244 -2.08 13.43 -11.91
CA GLY A 244 -1.94 12.03 -11.53
C GLY A 244 -2.59 11.72 -10.18
N LEU A 245 -2.30 12.51 -9.14
CA LEU A 245 -2.91 12.34 -7.82
C LEU A 245 -4.45 12.40 -7.85
N ILE A 246 -5.00 13.37 -8.59
CA ILE A 246 -6.45 13.51 -8.74
C ILE A 246 -7.04 12.29 -9.45
N LEU A 247 -6.45 11.86 -10.56
CA LEU A 247 -6.96 10.73 -11.34
C LEU A 247 -6.89 9.42 -10.55
N TYR A 248 -5.74 9.08 -9.99
CA TYR A 248 -5.58 7.86 -9.19
C TYR A 248 -6.37 7.92 -7.88
N GLY A 249 -6.50 9.09 -7.27
CA GLY A 249 -7.38 9.31 -6.13
C GLY A 249 -8.84 9.02 -6.48
N ALA A 250 -9.34 9.57 -7.59
CA ALA A 250 -10.70 9.32 -8.07
C ALA A 250 -10.95 7.84 -8.37
N VAL A 251 -10.02 7.17 -9.08
CA VAL A 251 -10.11 5.73 -9.36
C VAL A 251 -10.12 4.90 -8.06
N THR A 252 -9.29 5.27 -7.08
CA THR A 252 -9.25 4.59 -5.78
C THR A 252 -10.58 4.76 -5.02
N LEU A 253 -11.15 5.96 -5.04
CA LEU A 253 -12.47 6.22 -4.45
C LEU A 253 -13.58 5.41 -5.13
N ILE A 254 -13.52 5.26 -6.46
CA ILE A 254 -14.47 4.41 -7.21
C ILE A 254 -14.33 2.95 -6.77
N PHE A 255 -13.11 2.42 -6.65
CA PHE A 255 -12.91 1.05 -6.16
C PHE A 255 -13.45 0.86 -4.75
N PHE A 256 -13.23 1.82 -3.85
CA PHE A 256 -13.80 1.79 -2.50
C PHE A 256 -15.33 1.85 -2.52
N ALA A 257 -15.93 2.72 -3.33
CA ALA A 257 -17.38 2.86 -3.43
C ALA A 257 -18.05 1.58 -3.98
N VAL A 258 -17.48 1.01 -5.05
CA VAL A 258 -17.94 -0.26 -5.63
C VAL A 258 -17.77 -1.38 -4.61
N GLY A 259 -16.58 -1.50 -4.00
CA GLY A 259 -16.30 -2.50 -2.98
C GLY A 259 -17.24 -2.41 -1.78
N ALA A 260 -17.58 -1.21 -1.32
CA ALA A 260 -18.49 -1.00 -0.20
C ALA A 260 -19.94 -1.38 -0.55
N LYS A 261 -20.40 -1.01 -1.75
CA LYS A 261 -21.74 -1.37 -2.26
C LYS A 261 -21.89 -2.89 -2.43
N VAL A 262 -20.84 -3.56 -2.88
CA VAL A 262 -20.77 -5.02 -2.98
C VAL A 262 -20.76 -5.64 -1.58
N PHE A 263 -19.94 -5.13 -0.67
CA PHE A 263 -19.85 -5.61 0.71
C PHE A 263 -21.18 -5.50 1.46
N GLU A 264 -21.93 -4.42 1.27
CA GLU A 264 -23.24 -4.23 1.88
C GLU A 264 -24.23 -5.34 1.48
N LYS A 265 -24.20 -5.79 0.22
CA LYS A 265 -25.03 -6.92 -0.23
C LYS A 265 -24.71 -8.20 0.53
N LYS A 266 -23.44 -8.43 0.86
CA LYS A 266 -23.01 -9.62 1.62
C LYS A 266 -23.47 -9.58 3.07
N VAL A 267 -23.55 -8.41 3.71
CA VAL A 267 -23.98 -8.32 5.12
C VAL A 267 -25.49 -8.52 5.28
N ARG A 268 -26.27 -8.31 4.20
CA ARG A 268 -27.71 -8.58 4.18
C ARG A 268 -28.08 -10.03 3.82
N LEU A 269 -27.11 -10.84 3.40
CA LEU A 269 -27.26 -12.27 3.06
C LEU A 269 -26.88 -13.13 4.26
#